data_AF-S3KHE5-F1
#
_entry.id   AF-S3KHE5-F1
#
_cell.length_a   1.000
_cell.length_b   1.000
_cell.length_c   1.000
_cell.angle_alpha   90.00
_cell.angle_beta   90.00
_cell.angle_gamma   90.00
#
_symmetry.space_group_name_H-M   'P 1'
#
loop_
_entity.id
_entity.type
_entity.pdbx_description
1 polymer ?
#
loop_
_entity_poly.entity_id
_entity_poly.type
_entity_poly.pdbx_seq_one_letter_code
_entity_poly.pdbx_strand_id
1 'polypeptide(L)'
;MHKRMYGLFALSAAIILASCSQLPIFWAIEQEIKLAEPAIKGNVYSVVRCGNDLYAANGNVYKKPLKSVRGWKKISAPPNGAEYLASSNTHVYALSAHENNCQVYAFDGNTWQEVSGTSGKANEVVIFDNGVIGSAGRNAYVRVGGKVFLLGAASLSTEKTGTNGADAKTVAAAAGSSGDYFSDKRAFCSDDSGSNLYSVADDGKTIKHGATFAALTNTSVQTSETITCLVYMFDGTDPYLIAGTKKGLEKIVLSSGIPQSAGILGSNAEAAFGESEIFCVAFFRDGPNYAIYTGTGKASASKHNALWAYYPSRGNWNYE
;
A
#
# COMPACT_ATOMS: atom_id res chain seq x y z
N MET A 1 28.18 67.39 -32.19
CA MET A 1 27.74 66.58 -31.02
C MET A 1 27.24 65.19 -31.47
N HIS A 2 28.06 64.36 -32.13
CA HIS A 2 27.58 63.09 -32.73
C HIS A 2 28.50 61.86 -32.50
N LYS A 3 29.48 61.94 -31.59
CA LYS A 3 30.45 60.84 -31.35
C LYS A 3 30.36 60.15 -29.98
N ARG A 4 29.46 60.59 -29.08
CA ARG A 4 29.31 59.98 -27.73
C ARG A 4 28.06 59.14 -27.51
N MET A 5 27.16 59.06 -28.50
CA MET A 5 25.86 58.38 -28.35
C MET A 5 25.82 56.93 -28.87
N TYR A 6 26.88 56.47 -29.55
CA TYR A 6 26.96 55.08 -30.05
C TYR A 6 27.61 54.10 -29.04
N GLY A 7 28.33 54.60 -28.03
CA GLY A 7 28.96 53.75 -27.01
C GLY A 7 27.98 53.16 -25.99
N LEU A 8 26.91 53.87 -25.66
CA LEU A 8 25.91 53.41 -24.69
C LEU A 8 24.90 52.41 -25.29
N PHE A 9 24.63 52.48 -26.59
CA PHE A 9 23.73 51.56 -27.29
C PHE A 9 24.40 50.23 -27.66
N ALA A 10 25.72 50.24 -27.92
CA ALA A 10 26.47 49.01 -28.19
C ALA A 10 26.70 48.16 -26.91
N LEU A 11 26.84 48.82 -25.74
CA LEU A 11 27.05 48.12 -24.47
C LEU A 11 25.76 47.50 -23.91
N SER A 12 24.59 48.09 -24.19
CA SER A 12 23.28 47.57 -23.79
C SER A 12 22.82 46.39 -24.65
N ALA A 13 23.16 46.35 -25.94
CA ALA A 13 22.89 45.20 -26.81
C ALA A 13 23.75 43.95 -26.46
N ALA A 14 24.98 44.16 -25.95
CA ALA A 14 25.87 43.07 -25.55
C ALA A 14 25.39 42.35 -24.26
N ILE A 15 24.74 43.06 -23.33
CA ILE A 15 24.21 42.48 -22.08
C ILE A 15 22.96 41.63 -22.38
N ILE A 16 22.14 42.01 -23.37
CA ILE A 16 20.96 41.25 -23.78
C ILE A 16 21.39 39.95 -24.50
N LEU A 17 22.40 40.00 -25.36
CA LEU A 17 22.91 38.81 -26.05
C LEU A 17 23.73 37.87 -25.14
N ALA A 18 24.37 38.38 -24.09
CA ALA A 18 25.06 37.56 -23.08
C ALA A 18 24.10 37.00 -21.99
N SER A 19 22.87 37.51 -21.90
CA SER A 19 21.83 36.94 -21.00
C SER A 19 21.15 35.68 -21.56
N CYS A 20 21.43 35.31 -22.81
CA CYS A 20 20.96 34.09 -23.45
C CYS A 20 21.82 32.84 -23.14
N SER A 21 22.58 32.83 -22.04
CA SER A 21 23.20 31.62 -21.51
C SER A 21 22.63 31.21 -20.16
N GLN A 22 21.38 31.56 -19.85
CA GLN A 22 20.57 30.71 -18.98
C GLN A 22 20.30 29.41 -19.74
N LEU A 23 21.23 28.45 -19.64
CA LEU A 23 20.88 27.04 -19.76
C LEU A 23 19.63 26.88 -18.91
N PRO A 24 18.47 26.58 -19.52
CA PRO A 24 17.24 26.88 -18.86
C PRO A 24 17.16 25.98 -17.65
N ILE A 25 16.72 26.55 -16.53
CA ILE A 25 16.23 25.80 -15.37
C ILE A 25 15.35 24.62 -15.84
N PHE A 26 14.65 24.76 -16.98
CA PHE A 26 13.90 23.70 -17.67
C PHE A 26 14.70 22.51 -18.22
N TRP A 27 15.99 22.63 -18.55
CA TRP A 27 16.85 21.47 -18.91
C TRP A 27 17.29 20.68 -17.66
N ALA A 28 17.52 21.38 -16.54
CA ALA A 28 17.75 20.74 -15.24
C ALA A 28 16.46 20.15 -14.66
N ILE A 29 15.29 20.77 -14.94
CA ILE A 29 13.96 20.23 -14.64
C ILE A 29 13.59 19.08 -15.60
N GLU A 30 13.99 19.07 -16.88
CA GLU A 30 13.82 17.90 -17.75
C GLU A 30 14.73 16.72 -17.34
N GLN A 31 15.79 17.01 -16.56
CA GLN A 31 16.54 16.02 -15.81
C GLN A 31 15.94 15.70 -14.43
N GLU A 32 14.82 16.31 -14.01
CA GLU A 32 14.01 15.82 -12.88
C GLU A 32 13.46 14.44 -13.23
N ILE A 33 14.31 13.45 -12.91
CA ILE A 33 14.04 12.07 -12.62
C ILE A 33 12.98 11.50 -13.56
N LYS A 34 13.40 11.18 -14.79
CA LYS A 34 12.62 10.30 -15.68
C LYS A 34 12.14 9.13 -14.84
N LEU A 35 10.83 9.07 -14.63
CA LEU A 35 10.19 7.96 -13.94
C LEU A 35 10.62 6.69 -14.66
N ALA A 36 11.09 5.72 -13.90
CA ALA A 36 11.45 4.45 -14.50
C ALA A 36 10.21 3.78 -15.11
N GLU A 37 10.42 2.92 -16.09
CA GLU A 37 9.31 2.07 -16.52
C GLU A 37 8.87 1.15 -15.38
N PRO A 38 7.56 1.03 -15.11
CA PRO A 38 7.05 0.12 -14.11
C PRO A 38 7.28 -1.33 -14.54
N ALA A 39 7.95 -2.13 -13.70
CA ALA A 39 8.02 -3.57 -13.85
C ALA A 39 6.66 -4.22 -13.52
N ILE A 40 5.83 -3.59 -12.69
CA ILE A 40 4.49 -4.07 -12.33
C ILE A 40 3.42 -3.07 -12.77
N LYS A 41 2.93 -3.25 -13.99
CA LYS A 41 1.84 -2.46 -14.60
C LYS A 41 0.47 -3.01 -14.24
N GLY A 42 -0.56 -2.17 -14.16
CA GLY A 42 -1.92 -2.55 -13.83
C GLY A 42 -2.26 -2.41 -12.35
N ASN A 43 -3.45 -2.89 -11.98
CA ASN A 43 -3.95 -2.75 -10.62
C ASN A 43 -3.22 -3.71 -9.68
N VAL A 44 -2.53 -3.16 -8.68
CA VAL A 44 -1.96 -3.93 -7.58
C VAL A 44 -2.79 -3.66 -6.35
N TYR A 45 -3.36 -4.71 -5.77
CA TYR A 45 -4.25 -4.59 -4.62
C TYR A 45 -3.63 -5.07 -3.29
N SER A 46 -2.45 -5.66 -3.34
CA SER A 46 -1.76 -6.17 -2.15
C SER A 46 -0.27 -6.35 -2.44
N VAL A 47 0.55 -5.95 -1.47
CA VAL A 47 1.96 -6.32 -1.37
C VAL A 47 2.14 -6.99 -0.02
N VAL A 48 2.77 -8.17 0.00
CA VAL A 48 2.90 -8.99 1.19
C VAL A 48 4.33 -9.43 1.40
N ARG A 49 4.67 -9.77 2.65
CA ARG A 49 5.98 -10.29 3.03
C ARG A 49 5.87 -11.74 3.45
N CYS A 50 6.73 -12.59 2.91
CA CYS A 50 6.94 -13.94 3.41
C CYS A 50 8.44 -14.21 3.55
N GLY A 51 8.88 -14.45 4.79
CA GLY A 51 10.31 -14.55 5.12
C GLY A 51 11.10 -13.29 4.75
N ASN A 52 12.11 -13.47 3.88
CA ASN A 52 13.01 -12.42 3.41
C ASN A 52 12.62 -11.83 2.05
N ASP A 53 11.43 -12.15 1.56
CA ASP A 53 10.96 -11.76 0.24
C ASP A 53 9.64 -10.97 0.34
N LEU A 54 9.44 -10.09 -0.64
CA LEU A 54 8.20 -9.38 -0.90
C LEU A 54 7.55 -9.95 -2.16
N TYR A 55 6.21 -9.97 -2.13
CA TYR A 55 5.37 -10.45 -3.22
C TYR A 55 4.30 -9.43 -3.54
N ALA A 56 4.02 -9.24 -4.83
CA ALA A 56 2.96 -8.37 -5.33
C ALA A 56 2.21 -9.08 -6.46
N ALA A 57 0.93 -8.75 -6.63
CA ALA A 57 0.12 -9.34 -7.68
C ALA A 57 -0.75 -8.34 -8.44
N ASN A 58 -0.98 -8.63 -9.72
CA ASN A 58 -1.80 -7.85 -10.66
C ASN A 58 -2.55 -8.73 -11.67
N GLY A 59 -2.79 -9.99 -11.32
CA GLY A 59 -3.08 -11.10 -12.23
C GLY A 59 -1.85 -12.00 -12.46
N ASN A 60 -0.65 -11.43 -12.49
CA ASN A 60 0.61 -12.17 -12.37
C ASN A 60 1.15 -12.05 -10.93
N VAL A 61 2.16 -12.86 -10.59
CA VAL A 61 2.86 -12.75 -9.31
C VAL A 61 4.31 -12.33 -9.54
N TYR A 62 4.77 -11.38 -8.74
CA TYR A 62 6.14 -10.88 -8.75
C TYR A 62 6.77 -11.08 -7.39
N LYS A 63 8.08 -11.32 -7.38
CA LYS A 63 8.88 -11.52 -6.20
C LYS A 63 10.11 -10.61 -6.22
N LYS A 64 10.49 -10.08 -5.06
CA LYS A 64 11.84 -9.52 -4.85
C LYS A 64 12.32 -9.73 -3.41
N PRO A 65 13.64 -9.71 -3.17
CA PRO A 65 14.14 -9.70 -1.79
C PRO A 65 13.70 -8.43 -1.05
N LEU A 66 13.34 -8.56 0.23
CA LEU A 66 12.92 -7.46 1.10
C LEU A 66 13.90 -6.27 1.10
N LYS A 67 15.20 -6.59 1.08
CA LYS A 67 16.27 -5.59 1.16
C LYS A 67 16.60 -4.91 -0.18
N SER A 68 15.95 -5.33 -1.27
CA SER A 68 16.23 -4.81 -2.61
C SER A 68 15.34 -3.61 -2.94
N VAL A 69 15.98 -2.50 -3.31
CA VAL A 69 15.29 -1.26 -3.73
C VAL A 69 14.56 -1.44 -5.06
N ARG A 70 14.97 -2.37 -5.93
CA ARG A 70 14.30 -2.71 -7.20
C ARG A 70 14.44 -4.20 -7.51
N GLY A 71 14.00 -4.62 -8.69
CA GLY A 71 14.30 -5.94 -9.24
C GLY A 71 13.19 -6.96 -9.02
N TRP A 72 11.94 -6.52 -9.09
CA TRP A 72 10.80 -7.44 -9.18
C TRP A 72 10.97 -8.39 -10.35
N LYS A 73 10.87 -9.68 -10.05
CA LYS A 73 10.90 -10.75 -11.05
C LYS A 73 9.54 -11.41 -11.08
N LYS A 74 8.97 -11.54 -12.27
CA LYS A 74 7.77 -12.35 -12.47
C LYS A 74 8.11 -13.81 -12.13
N ILE A 75 7.26 -14.45 -11.32
CA ILE A 75 7.33 -15.87 -10.99
C ILE A 75 6.11 -16.61 -11.55
N SER A 76 6.00 -17.91 -11.30
CA SER A 76 4.78 -18.65 -11.61
C SER A 76 3.59 -18.04 -10.87
N ALA A 77 2.43 -17.99 -11.53
CA ALA A 77 1.16 -17.60 -10.93
C ALA A 77 0.30 -18.86 -10.73
N PRO A 78 -0.69 -18.84 -9.81
CA PRO A 78 -1.68 -19.91 -9.75
C PRO A 78 -2.52 -19.95 -11.04
N PRO A 79 -3.27 -21.04 -11.27
CA PRO A 79 -4.26 -21.10 -12.35
C PRO A 79 -5.15 -19.86 -12.35
N ASN A 80 -5.46 -19.31 -13.53
CA ASN A 80 -6.24 -18.08 -13.74
C ASN A 80 -5.67 -16.78 -13.13
N GLY A 81 -4.42 -16.81 -12.64
CA GLY A 81 -3.74 -15.64 -12.11
C GLY A 81 -4.07 -15.32 -10.65
N ALA A 82 -3.47 -14.26 -10.13
CA ALA A 82 -3.60 -13.84 -8.73
C ALA A 82 -4.11 -12.39 -8.63
N GLU A 83 -5.31 -12.18 -8.10
CA GLU A 83 -5.87 -10.84 -7.92
C GLU A 83 -5.43 -10.19 -6.61
N TYR A 84 -5.35 -11.00 -5.55
CA TYR A 84 -4.95 -10.61 -4.21
C TYR A 84 -3.94 -11.59 -3.65
N LEU A 85 -3.10 -11.08 -2.75
CA LEU A 85 -2.18 -11.86 -1.93
C LEU A 85 -2.48 -11.64 -0.45
N ALA A 86 -2.26 -12.70 0.33
CA ALA A 86 -2.14 -12.66 1.78
C ALA A 86 -0.90 -13.49 2.17
N SER A 87 -0.35 -13.26 3.37
CA SER A 87 0.84 -13.97 3.80
C SER A 87 0.77 -14.44 5.25
N SER A 88 1.28 -15.64 5.50
CA SER A 88 1.62 -16.11 6.83
C SER A 88 3.13 -16.05 7.04
N ASN A 89 3.60 -16.53 8.19
CA ASN A 89 5.01 -16.70 8.47
C ASN A 89 5.77 -17.59 7.47
N THR A 90 5.07 -18.49 6.77
CA THR A 90 5.65 -19.59 5.99
C THR A 90 5.14 -19.67 4.56
N HIS A 91 3.98 -19.11 4.26
CA HIS A 91 3.33 -19.25 2.96
C HIS A 91 2.84 -17.91 2.43
N VAL A 92 2.87 -17.78 1.09
CA VAL A 92 2.14 -16.76 0.36
C VAL A 92 0.87 -17.41 -0.18
N TYR A 93 -0.26 -16.74 0.00
CA TYR A 93 -1.55 -17.16 -0.51
C TYR A 93 -1.98 -16.23 -1.63
N ALA A 94 -2.61 -16.78 -2.66
CA ALA A 94 -3.16 -16.02 -3.77
C ALA A 94 -4.64 -16.35 -3.96
N LEU A 95 -5.46 -15.32 -4.12
CA LEU A 95 -6.84 -15.45 -4.57
C LEU A 95 -6.84 -15.44 -6.10
N SER A 96 -7.16 -16.59 -6.68
CA SER A 96 -7.43 -16.72 -8.10
C SER A 96 -8.92 -16.53 -8.34
N ALA A 97 -9.26 -15.77 -9.37
CA ALA A 97 -10.63 -15.61 -9.83
C ALA A 97 -10.71 -15.81 -11.35
N HIS A 98 -11.71 -16.57 -11.79
CA HIS A 98 -12.05 -16.74 -13.18
C HIS A 98 -13.55 -16.62 -13.34
N GLU A 99 -13.98 -15.64 -14.14
CA GLU A 99 -15.38 -15.22 -14.28
C GLU A 99 -15.99 -14.84 -12.92
N ASN A 100 -16.69 -15.79 -12.29
CA ASN A 100 -17.34 -15.62 -10.99
C ASN A 100 -16.94 -16.74 -10.01
N ASN A 101 -15.94 -17.55 -10.32
CA ASN A 101 -15.45 -18.60 -9.43
C ASN A 101 -14.08 -18.21 -8.87
N CYS A 102 -13.91 -18.38 -7.58
CA CYS A 102 -12.69 -18.09 -6.86
C CYS A 102 -12.13 -19.35 -6.19
N GLN A 103 -10.81 -19.40 -6.08
CA GLN A 103 -10.07 -20.46 -5.39
C GLN A 103 -8.80 -19.86 -4.76
N VAL A 104 -8.45 -20.28 -3.55
CA VAL A 104 -7.19 -19.86 -2.90
C VAL A 104 -6.11 -20.91 -3.17
N TYR A 105 -4.92 -20.42 -3.51
CA TYR A 105 -3.73 -21.24 -3.69
C TYR A 105 -2.64 -20.81 -2.69
N ALA A 106 -1.88 -21.76 -2.17
CA ALA A 106 -0.68 -21.52 -1.38
C ALA A 106 0.56 -21.77 -2.21
N PHE A 107 1.56 -20.90 -2.09
CA PHE A 107 2.86 -21.06 -2.73
C PHE A 107 3.80 -21.83 -1.80
N ASP A 108 4.33 -22.97 -2.27
CA ASP A 108 5.28 -23.81 -1.51
C ASP A 108 6.75 -23.38 -1.69
N GLY A 109 6.98 -22.30 -2.44
CA GLY A 109 8.32 -21.84 -2.85
C GLY A 109 8.67 -22.15 -4.31
N ASN A 110 7.92 -23.04 -4.95
CA ASN A 110 8.16 -23.48 -6.33
C ASN A 110 6.85 -23.57 -7.16
N THR A 111 5.78 -24.11 -6.57
CA THR A 111 4.48 -24.33 -7.20
C THR A 111 3.34 -23.78 -6.35
N TRP A 112 2.18 -23.63 -7.00
CA TRP A 112 0.93 -23.21 -6.37
C TRP A 112 0.04 -24.42 -6.13
N GLN A 113 -0.36 -24.63 -4.88
CA GLN A 113 -1.18 -25.74 -4.44
C GLN A 113 -2.55 -25.23 -3.99
N GLU A 114 -3.62 -25.93 -4.37
CA GLU A 114 -4.98 -25.57 -3.96
C GLU A 114 -5.15 -25.71 -2.46
N VAL A 115 -5.72 -24.68 -1.82
CA VAL A 115 -6.16 -24.77 -0.43
C VAL A 115 -7.58 -25.33 -0.42
N SER A 116 -7.72 -26.56 0.05
CA SER A 116 -8.99 -27.26 0.13
C SER A 116 -10.01 -26.50 0.99
N GLY A 117 -11.25 -26.40 0.50
CA GLY A 117 -12.35 -25.71 1.20
C GLY A 117 -12.41 -24.20 0.99
N THR A 118 -11.62 -23.65 0.05
CA THR A 118 -11.59 -22.19 -0.22
C THR A 118 -12.24 -21.78 -1.55
N SER A 119 -12.91 -22.70 -2.24
CA SER A 119 -13.65 -22.42 -3.46
C SER A 119 -14.97 -21.70 -3.17
N GLY A 120 -15.34 -20.71 -3.98
CA GLY A 120 -16.61 -20.01 -3.85
C GLY A 120 -16.85 -18.98 -4.96
N LYS A 121 -17.89 -18.16 -4.83
CA LYS A 121 -18.14 -17.03 -5.74
C LYS A 121 -17.30 -15.80 -5.37
N ALA A 122 -17.15 -14.86 -6.30
CA ALA A 122 -16.30 -13.68 -6.13
C ALA A 122 -16.65 -12.81 -4.90
N ASN A 123 -17.91 -12.76 -4.50
CA ASN A 123 -18.37 -12.06 -3.30
C ASN A 123 -18.24 -12.89 -2.00
N GLU A 124 -17.98 -14.19 -2.12
CA GLU A 124 -17.93 -15.13 -1.00
C GLU A 124 -16.52 -15.37 -0.50
N VAL A 125 -15.50 -15.25 -1.37
CA VAL A 125 -14.10 -15.54 -1.05
C VAL A 125 -13.27 -14.27 -0.95
N VAL A 126 -12.66 -14.02 0.20
CA VAL A 126 -11.71 -12.92 0.40
C VAL A 126 -10.54 -13.41 1.24
N ILE A 127 -9.32 -13.08 0.86
CA ILE A 127 -8.12 -13.35 1.66
C ILE A 127 -7.53 -12.05 2.20
N PHE A 128 -6.93 -12.12 3.38
CA PHE A 128 -6.25 -11.01 4.05
C PHE A 128 -5.25 -11.57 5.06
N ASP A 129 -4.28 -10.75 5.47
CA ASP A 129 -3.39 -11.05 6.60
C ASP A 129 -3.57 -10.04 7.73
N ASN A 130 -2.99 -10.36 8.89
CA ASN A 130 -3.13 -9.55 10.11
C ASN A 130 -2.17 -8.35 10.18
N GLY A 131 -1.47 -8.01 9.09
CA GLY A 131 -0.67 -6.79 9.01
C GLY A 131 0.57 -6.73 9.91
N VAL A 132 0.95 -7.84 10.58
CA VAL A 132 2.21 -7.93 11.34
C VAL A 132 3.37 -7.54 10.42
N ILE A 133 4.39 -6.82 10.90
CA ILE A 133 5.54 -6.42 10.04
C ILE A 133 6.59 -7.54 9.90
N GLY A 134 6.78 -8.33 10.98
CA GLY A 134 7.71 -9.46 11.03
C GLY A 134 7.16 -10.77 10.50
N SER A 135 7.88 -11.87 10.75
CA SER A 135 7.42 -13.24 10.48
C SER A 135 6.70 -13.86 11.68
N ALA A 136 7.14 -13.59 12.90
CA ALA A 136 6.52 -14.15 14.10
C ALA A 136 5.11 -13.57 14.29
N GLY A 137 4.11 -14.44 14.48
CA GLY A 137 2.70 -14.03 14.67
C GLY A 137 1.98 -13.59 13.40
N ARG A 138 2.62 -13.61 12.22
CA ARG A 138 1.95 -13.30 10.95
C ARG A 138 1.04 -14.45 10.53
N ASN A 139 -0.25 -14.13 10.43
CA ASN A 139 -1.30 -15.06 10.05
C ASN A 139 -2.03 -14.58 8.80
N ALA A 140 -2.42 -15.52 7.94
CA ALA A 140 -3.30 -15.27 6.81
C ALA A 140 -4.65 -15.93 7.06
N TYR A 141 -5.70 -15.29 6.57
CA TYR A 141 -7.07 -15.74 6.73
C TYR A 141 -7.80 -15.74 5.40
N VAL A 142 -8.88 -16.50 5.37
CA VAL A 142 -9.85 -16.49 4.30
C VAL A 142 -11.24 -16.35 4.91
N ARG A 143 -12.04 -15.47 4.32
CA ARG A 143 -13.49 -15.53 4.44
C ARG A 143 -14.02 -16.34 3.27
N VAL A 144 -14.76 -17.40 3.54
CA VAL A 144 -15.43 -18.25 2.54
C VAL A 144 -16.77 -18.72 3.08
N GLY A 145 -17.83 -18.65 2.25
CA GLY A 145 -19.17 -19.07 2.66
C GLY A 145 -19.72 -18.35 3.90
N GLY A 146 -19.33 -17.09 4.11
CA GLY A 146 -19.76 -16.28 5.26
C GLY A 146 -19.04 -16.62 6.58
N LYS A 147 -17.99 -17.43 6.55
CA LYS A 147 -17.18 -17.80 7.71
C LYS A 147 -15.73 -17.39 7.52
N VAL A 148 -15.04 -17.08 8.62
CA VAL A 148 -13.62 -16.71 8.60
C VAL A 148 -12.79 -17.88 9.13
N PHE A 149 -11.70 -18.21 8.44
CA PHE A 149 -10.80 -19.28 8.80
C PHE A 149 -9.35 -18.83 8.73
N LEU A 150 -8.51 -19.38 9.59
CA LEU A 150 -7.07 -19.37 9.41
C LEU A 150 -6.69 -20.25 8.21
N LEU A 151 -5.83 -19.72 7.33
CA LEU A 151 -5.30 -20.47 6.19
C LEU A 151 -4.16 -21.39 6.62
N GLY A 152 -4.29 -22.69 6.33
CA GLY A 152 -3.19 -23.66 6.39
C GLY A 152 -2.51 -23.83 5.02
N ALA A 153 -1.51 -24.70 4.93
CA ALA A 153 -0.77 -24.91 3.67
C ALA A 153 -1.64 -25.56 2.56
N ALA A 154 -2.46 -26.55 2.91
CA ALA A 154 -3.27 -27.32 1.95
C ALA A 154 -4.78 -27.32 2.26
N SER A 155 -5.18 -26.82 3.43
CA SER A 155 -6.57 -26.79 3.87
C SER A 155 -6.83 -25.65 4.84
N LEU A 156 -8.11 -25.37 5.08
CA LEU A 156 -8.53 -24.54 6.20
C LEU A 156 -8.06 -25.15 7.53
N SER A 157 -7.70 -24.30 8.48
CA SER A 157 -7.28 -24.70 9.83
C SER A 157 -8.38 -24.39 10.85
N THR A 158 -8.30 -23.27 11.57
CA THR A 158 -9.21 -22.91 12.65
C THR A 158 -10.29 -21.94 12.17
N GLU A 159 -11.57 -22.22 12.43
CA GLU A 159 -12.65 -21.24 12.25
C GLU A 159 -12.50 -20.12 13.29
N LYS A 160 -12.64 -18.87 12.84
CA LYS A 160 -12.54 -17.65 13.65
C LYS A 160 -13.85 -16.88 13.74
N THR A 161 -14.88 -17.26 12.99
CA THR A 161 -16.21 -16.62 13.00
C THR A 161 -16.71 -16.41 14.44
N GLY A 162 -17.21 -15.20 14.72
CA GLY A 162 -17.68 -14.79 16.05
C GLY A 162 -16.59 -14.34 17.03
N THR A 163 -15.30 -14.45 16.65
CA THR A 163 -14.18 -14.02 17.49
C THR A 163 -13.69 -12.64 17.08
N ASN A 164 -13.53 -11.71 18.03
CA ASN A 164 -12.85 -10.42 17.83
C ASN A 164 -13.31 -9.62 16.58
N GLY A 165 -14.61 -9.68 16.27
CA GLY A 165 -15.21 -8.99 15.11
C GLY A 165 -15.33 -9.83 13.84
N ALA A 166 -14.87 -11.08 13.82
CA ALA A 166 -14.96 -11.94 12.63
C ALA A 166 -16.41 -12.34 12.32
N ASP A 167 -16.82 -12.14 11.08
CA ASP A 167 -18.18 -12.41 10.60
C ASP A 167 -18.25 -12.63 9.07
N ALA A 168 -19.48 -12.70 8.55
CA ALA A 168 -19.74 -12.93 7.13
C ALA A 168 -19.35 -11.76 6.20
N LYS A 169 -19.00 -10.59 6.75
CA LYS A 169 -18.59 -9.39 6.00
C LYS A 169 -17.10 -9.08 6.14
N THR A 170 -16.36 -9.86 6.93
CA THR A 170 -14.95 -9.62 7.18
C THR A 170 -14.10 -9.59 5.91
N VAL A 171 -13.24 -8.57 5.80
CA VAL A 171 -12.31 -8.36 4.67
C VAL A 171 -10.90 -7.96 5.09
N ALA A 172 -10.65 -7.74 6.38
CA ALA A 172 -9.35 -7.37 6.91
C ALA A 172 -9.14 -7.90 8.33
N ALA A 173 -7.87 -8.01 8.73
CA ALA A 173 -7.48 -8.32 10.10
C ALA A 173 -6.33 -7.42 10.56
N ALA A 174 -6.19 -7.27 11.87
CA ALA A 174 -5.09 -6.57 12.51
C ALA A 174 -4.63 -7.34 13.74
N ALA A 175 -3.32 -7.51 13.91
CA ALA A 175 -2.76 -8.17 15.08
C ALA A 175 -2.88 -7.27 16.31
N GLY A 176 -3.63 -7.73 17.31
CA GLY A 176 -3.76 -7.06 18.59
C GLY A 176 -2.99 -7.74 19.72
N SER A 177 -2.89 -7.06 20.85
CA SER A 177 -2.15 -7.53 22.03
C SER A 177 -2.70 -8.83 22.65
N SER A 178 -4.00 -9.11 22.47
CA SER A 178 -4.66 -10.34 22.95
C SER A 178 -5.11 -11.27 21.81
N GLY A 179 -4.60 -11.08 20.60
CA GLY A 179 -4.95 -11.86 19.41
C GLY A 179 -5.40 -10.99 18.24
N ASP A 180 -5.72 -11.65 17.13
CA ASP A 180 -6.13 -10.97 15.90
C ASP A 180 -7.57 -10.46 15.98
N TYR A 181 -7.77 -9.23 15.49
CA TYR A 181 -9.06 -8.59 15.33
C TYR A 181 -9.45 -8.53 13.86
N PHE A 182 -10.74 -8.43 13.58
CA PHE A 182 -11.29 -8.53 12.24
C PHE A 182 -12.23 -7.37 11.93
N SER A 183 -12.31 -6.97 10.67
CA SER A 183 -13.15 -5.85 10.24
C SER A 183 -13.79 -6.11 8.88
N ASP A 184 -14.98 -5.54 8.69
CA ASP A 184 -15.67 -5.42 7.40
C ASP A 184 -15.17 -4.24 6.55
N LYS A 185 -14.21 -3.47 7.07
CA LYS A 185 -13.51 -2.39 6.35
C LYS A 185 -12.06 -2.78 6.10
N ARG A 186 -11.57 -2.49 4.88
CA ARG A 186 -10.16 -2.67 4.52
C ARG A 186 -9.23 -1.64 5.15
N ALA A 187 -9.76 -0.47 5.48
CA ALA A 187 -9.08 0.51 6.31
C ALA A 187 -9.14 0.04 7.76
N PHE A 188 -8.27 -0.92 8.09
CA PHE A 188 -8.17 -1.52 9.41
C PHE A 188 -6.74 -1.98 9.66
N CYS A 189 -6.10 -1.49 10.73
CA CYS A 189 -4.75 -1.87 11.11
C CYS A 189 -4.53 -1.68 12.61
N SER A 190 -3.38 -2.14 13.10
CA SER A 190 -2.93 -1.93 14.47
C SER A 190 -1.54 -1.28 14.50
N ASP A 191 -1.14 -0.75 15.66
CA ASP A 191 0.24 -0.37 15.91
C ASP A 191 1.14 -1.61 16.12
N ASP A 192 2.47 -1.38 16.13
CA ASP A 192 3.48 -2.45 16.30
C ASP A 192 3.28 -3.29 17.59
N SER A 193 2.64 -2.71 18.62
CA SER A 193 2.36 -3.40 19.89
C SER A 193 1.00 -4.10 19.93
N GLY A 194 0.13 -3.86 18.96
CA GLY A 194 -1.26 -4.32 18.96
C GLY A 194 -2.12 -3.72 20.07
N SER A 195 -1.67 -2.63 20.71
CA SER A 195 -2.40 -1.94 21.78
C SER A 195 -3.36 -0.90 21.24
N ASN A 196 -3.15 -0.45 20.00
CA ASN A 196 -4.01 0.51 19.33
C ASN A 196 -4.52 -0.09 18.02
N LEU A 197 -5.84 -0.15 17.89
CA LEU A 197 -6.53 -0.46 16.64
C LEU A 197 -7.02 0.83 16.00
N TYR A 198 -6.95 0.84 14.67
CA TYR A 198 -7.39 1.95 13.84
C TYR A 198 -8.34 1.44 12.77
N SER A 199 -9.42 2.16 12.55
CA SER A 199 -10.38 1.88 11.48
C SER A 199 -10.95 3.17 10.90
N VAL A 200 -11.88 3.04 9.97
CA VAL A 200 -12.65 4.15 9.42
C VAL A 200 -14.11 4.05 9.84
N ALA A 201 -14.77 5.18 10.09
CA ALA A 201 -16.19 5.24 10.35
C ALA A 201 -17.02 5.01 9.07
N ASP A 202 -18.33 4.90 9.22
CA ASP A 202 -19.24 4.64 8.09
C ASP A 202 -19.36 5.79 7.10
N ASP A 203 -18.95 7.01 7.48
CA ASP A 203 -18.80 8.13 6.55
C ASP A 203 -17.61 7.95 5.59
N GLY A 204 -16.76 6.95 5.82
CA GLY A 204 -15.59 6.64 5.01
C GLY A 204 -14.42 7.60 5.17
N LYS A 205 -14.46 8.56 6.10
CA LYS A 205 -13.43 9.59 6.27
C LYS A 205 -12.92 9.75 7.70
N THR A 206 -13.80 9.55 8.70
CA THR A 206 -13.44 9.71 10.11
C THR A 206 -12.63 8.53 10.61
N ILE A 207 -11.52 8.82 11.30
CA ILE A 207 -10.70 7.78 11.92
C ILE A 207 -11.37 7.30 13.20
N LYS A 208 -11.46 5.98 13.36
CA LYS A 208 -11.80 5.32 14.61
C LYS A 208 -10.54 4.82 15.31
N HIS A 209 -10.54 4.91 16.64
CA HIS A 209 -9.43 4.44 17.49
C HIS A 209 -9.97 3.74 18.74
N GLY A 210 -9.23 2.73 19.21
CA GLY A 210 -9.54 1.99 20.43
C GLY A 210 -8.57 0.83 20.66
N ALA A 211 -8.52 0.30 21.90
CA ALA A 211 -7.61 -0.81 22.23
C ALA A 211 -8.14 -2.18 21.80
N THR A 212 -9.44 -2.30 21.53
CA THR A 212 -10.10 -3.53 21.08
C THR A 212 -11.16 -3.18 20.05
N PHE A 213 -11.65 -4.19 19.31
CA PHE A 213 -12.72 -3.98 18.32
C PHE A 213 -13.98 -3.32 18.93
N ALA A 214 -14.38 -3.76 20.14
CA ALA A 214 -15.53 -3.19 20.84
C ALA A 214 -15.30 -1.76 21.36
N ALA A 215 -14.04 -1.36 21.54
CA ALA A 215 -13.66 -0.03 22.02
C ALA A 215 -13.41 0.98 20.89
N LEU A 216 -13.53 0.59 19.62
CA LEU A 216 -13.34 1.50 18.48
C LEU A 216 -14.42 2.60 18.47
N THR A 217 -14.01 3.83 18.71
CA THR A 217 -14.87 5.02 18.72
C THR A 217 -14.38 6.05 17.69
N ASN A 218 -15.29 6.91 17.22
CA ASN A 218 -14.93 7.99 16.30
C ASN A 218 -14.03 9.01 17.00
N THR A 219 -12.97 9.42 16.33
CA THR A 219 -12.14 10.56 16.74
C THR A 219 -12.66 11.85 16.10
N SER A 220 -12.07 12.99 16.46
CA SER A 220 -12.29 14.27 15.75
C SER A 220 -11.53 14.38 14.43
N VAL A 221 -10.69 13.39 14.09
CA VAL A 221 -9.82 13.43 12.91
C VAL A 221 -10.52 12.82 11.70
N GLN A 222 -10.56 13.59 10.62
CA GLN A 222 -11.12 13.17 9.34
C GLN A 222 -10.13 13.47 8.21
N THR A 223 -10.06 12.58 7.24
CA THR A 223 -9.34 12.80 5.98
C THR A 223 -10.17 13.66 5.02
N SER A 224 -9.52 14.28 4.04
CA SER A 224 -10.21 15.09 3.04
C SER A 224 -11.02 14.24 2.07
N GLU A 225 -10.59 13.00 1.83
CA GLU A 225 -11.16 12.06 0.87
C GLU A 225 -11.52 10.71 1.50
N THR A 226 -12.35 9.92 0.83
CA THR A 226 -12.77 8.61 1.35
C THR A 226 -11.57 7.65 1.43
N ILE A 227 -11.36 7.05 2.60
CA ILE A 227 -10.27 6.11 2.88
C ILE A 227 -10.59 4.74 2.28
N THR A 228 -9.62 4.16 1.57
CA THR A 228 -9.69 2.84 0.95
C THR A 228 -8.88 1.79 1.71
N CYS A 229 -7.76 2.18 2.32
CA CYS A 229 -6.90 1.33 3.13
C CYS A 229 -6.10 2.15 4.14
N LEU A 230 -5.59 1.51 5.19
CA LEU A 230 -4.89 2.16 6.28
C LEU A 230 -3.69 1.30 6.70
N VAL A 231 -2.55 1.94 6.96
CA VAL A 231 -1.37 1.26 7.50
C VAL A 231 -0.73 2.10 8.61
N TYR A 232 -0.26 1.42 9.65
CA TYR A 232 0.54 2.05 10.70
C TYR A 232 1.99 2.19 10.26
N MET A 233 2.56 3.35 10.56
CA MET A 233 3.93 3.71 10.25
C MET A 233 4.66 4.12 11.52
N PHE A 234 5.89 3.63 11.65
CA PHE A 234 6.86 4.19 12.58
C PHE A 234 8.23 4.13 11.89
N ASP A 235 8.82 5.29 11.66
CA ASP A 235 10.10 5.44 10.97
C ASP A 235 11.29 5.62 11.92
N GLY A 236 11.05 5.46 13.23
CA GLY A 236 12.04 5.66 14.28
C GLY A 236 11.94 7.02 14.97
N THR A 237 11.13 7.95 14.46
CA THR A 237 10.91 9.27 15.10
C THR A 237 9.54 9.32 15.75
N ASP A 238 8.49 9.47 14.94
CA ASP A 238 7.11 9.62 15.40
C ASP A 238 6.20 8.64 14.68
N PRO A 239 5.27 7.98 15.38
CA PRO A 239 4.29 7.13 14.73
C PRO A 239 3.23 7.95 14.00
N TYR A 240 2.75 7.44 12.87
CA TYR A 240 1.64 8.02 12.12
C TYR A 240 0.90 6.91 11.36
N LEU A 241 -0.26 7.22 10.80
CA LEU A 241 -0.92 6.35 9.84
C LEU A 241 -0.78 6.94 8.44
N ILE A 242 -0.72 6.06 7.45
CA ILE A 242 -0.94 6.44 6.05
C ILE A 242 -2.31 5.91 5.65
N ALA A 243 -3.19 6.83 5.26
CA ALA A 243 -4.45 6.52 4.62
C ALA A 243 -4.26 6.55 3.10
N GLY A 244 -4.53 5.42 2.46
CA GLY A 244 -4.86 5.41 1.04
C GLY A 244 -6.27 5.93 0.87
N THR A 245 -6.49 6.86 -0.06
CA THR A 245 -7.80 7.45 -0.30
C THR A 245 -8.24 7.27 -1.75
N LYS A 246 -9.46 7.73 -2.05
CA LYS A 246 -9.92 7.88 -3.43
C LYS A 246 -9.12 8.88 -4.27
N LYS A 247 -8.30 9.73 -3.64
CA LYS A 247 -7.38 10.67 -4.31
C LYS A 247 -6.09 10.82 -3.51
N GLY A 248 -5.13 9.95 -3.78
CA GLY A 248 -3.79 10.02 -3.20
C GLY A 248 -3.67 9.52 -1.76
N LEU A 249 -2.60 9.96 -1.09
CA LEU A 249 -2.20 9.51 0.23
C LEU A 249 -2.29 10.64 1.25
N GLU A 250 -2.91 10.37 2.38
CA GLU A 250 -2.96 11.29 3.53
C GLU A 250 -2.19 10.72 4.72
N LYS A 251 -1.50 11.59 5.46
CA LYS A 251 -0.86 11.30 6.74
C LYS A 251 -1.80 11.65 7.87
N ILE A 252 -1.95 10.74 8.83
CA ILE A 252 -2.65 10.97 10.08
C ILE A 252 -1.62 10.99 11.21
N VAL A 253 -1.44 12.14 11.84
CA VAL A 253 -0.49 12.31 12.94
C VAL A 253 -1.05 11.66 14.19
N LEU A 254 -0.22 10.88 14.88
CA LEU A 254 -0.56 10.24 16.15
C LEU A 254 0.21 10.90 17.29
N SER A 255 -0.44 11.04 18.45
CA SER A 255 0.21 11.37 19.72
C SER A 255 -0.19 10.31 20.74
N SER A 256 0.80 9.59 21.27
CA SER A 256 0.57 8.44 22.15
C SER A 256 -0.42 7.41 21.57
N GLY A 257 -0.35 7.19 20.25
CA GLY A 257 -1.25 6.28 19.54
C GLY A 257 -2.63 6.86 19.19
N ILE A 258 -2.95 8.09 19.60
CA ILE A 258 -4.27 8.71 19.35
C ILE A 258 -4.18 9.66 18.14
N PRO A 259 -5.07 9.53 17.13
CA PRO A 259 -5.14 10.47 16.01
C PRO A 259 -5.35 11.92 16.45
N GLN A 260 -4.53 12.84 15.91
CA GLN A 260 -4.57 14.27 16.24
C GLN A 260 -4.96 15.16 15.05
N SER A 261 -4.47 14.85 13.86
CA SER A 261 -4.76 15.60 12.63
C SER A 261 -4.54 14.73 11.41
N ALA A 262 -5.14 15.13 10.28
CA ALA A 262 -4.90 14.55 8.97
C ALA A 262 -4.47 15.64 7.98
N GLY A 263 -3.70 15.26 6.98
CA GLY A 263 -3.28 16.14 5.90
C GLY A 263 -2.48 15.40 4.84
N ILE A 264 -1.90 16.14 3.90
CA ILE A 264 -1.08 15.53 2.83
C ILE A 264 0.09 14.74 3.43
N LEU A 265 0.40 13.58 2.85
CA LEU A 265 1.57 12.79 3.28
C LEU A 265 2.89 13.53 3.03
N GLY A 266 2.93 14.33 1.96
CA GLY A 266 4.05 15.17 1.58
C GLY A 266 3.91 15.61 0.12
N SER A 267 4.58 16.70 -0.26
CA SER A 267 4.49 17.27 -1.61
C SER A 267 4.86 16.27 -2.72
N ASN A 268 5.82 15.38 -2.47
CA ASN A 268 6.21 14.36 -3.43
C ASN A 268 5.14 13.27 -3.63
N ALA A 269 4.42 12.89 -2.57
CA ALA A 269 3.31 11.95 -2.67
C ALA A 269 2.12 12.60 -3.40
N GLU A 270 1.83 13.87 -3.09
CA GLU A 270 0.77 14.64 -3.74
C GLU A 270 1.04 14.79 -5.24
N ALA A 271 2.26 15.14 -5.63
CA ALA A 271 2.65 15.24 -7.04
C ALA A 271 2.57 13.90 -7.77
N ALA A 272 2.85 12.78 -7.09
CA ALA A 272 2.78 11.45 -7.70
C ALA A 272 1.33 10.93 -7.81
N PHE A 273 0.45 11.26 -6.87
CA PHE A 273 -0.83 10.55 -6.68
C PHE A 273 -2.08 11.40 -6.54
N GLY A 274 -2.02 12.73 -6.49
CA GLY A 274 -3.11 13.61 -5.99
C GLY A 274 -4.50 13.42 -6.62
N GLU A 275 -4.62 12.72 -7.76
CA GLU A 275 -5.91 12.34 -8.36
C GLU A 275 -6.11 10.84 -8.62
N SER A 276 -5.15 10.02 -8.18
CA SER A 276 -5.17 8.57 -8.34
C SER A 276 -5.86 7.93 -7.15
N GLU A 277 -6.74 6.96 -7.40
CA GLU A 277 -7.25 6.11 -6.33
C GLU A 277 -6.14 5.20 -5.83
N ILE A 278 -6.05 5.07 -4.51
CA ILE A 278 -5.13 4.15 -3.85
C ILE A 278 -5.84 2.84 -3.57
N PHE A 279 -5.33 1.75 -4.13
CA PHE A 279 -5.89 0.41 -3.95
C PHE A 279 -5.34 -0.32 -2.73
N CYS A 280 -4.07 -0.07 -2.40
CA CYS A 280 -3.41 -0.61 -1.23
C CYS A 280 -2.25 0.28 -0.79
N VAL A 281 -1.90 0.20 0.49
CA VAL A 281 -0.65 0.70 1.04
C VAL A 281 -0.05 -0.41 1.89
N ALA A 282 1.25 -0.66 1.72
CA ALA A 282 1.99 -1.63 2.52
C ALA A 282 3.29 -1.03 3.02
N PHE A 283 3.65 -1.35 4.26
CA PHE A 283 4.86 -0.87 4.91
C PHE A 283 5.69 -2.05 5.39
N PHE A 284 6.98 -2.04 5.07
CA PHE A 284 7.92 -3.04 5.53
C PHE A 284 9.20 -2.39 6.06
N ARG A 285 9.52 -2.69 7.32
CA ARG A 285 10.75 -2.25 7.99
C ARG A 285 11.81 -3.36 7.98
N ASP A 286 13.05 -2.98 7.70
CA ASP A 286 14.27 -3.78 7.86
C ASP A 286 15.37 -2.92 8.53
N GLY A 287 15.28 -2.81 9.86
CA GLY A 287 16.16 -1.93 10.64
C GLY A 287 15.92 -0.44 10.31
N PRO A 288 16.96 0.36 10.02
CA PRO A 288 16.81 1.77 9.64
C PRO A 288 16.30 1.94 8.20
N ASN A 289 16.30 0.88 7.40
CA ASN A 289 15.73 0.90 6.06
C ASN A 289 14.24 0.53 6.14
N TYR A 290 13.43 1.22 5.35
CA TYR A 290 12.06 0.82 5.14
C TYR A 290 11.63 1.09 3.70
N ALA A 291 10.54 0.47 3.30
CA ALA A 291 9.88 0.75 2.05
C ALA A 291 8.37 0.86 2.28
N ILE A 292 7.78 1.84 1.61
CA ILE A 292 6.33 1.99 1.51
C ILE A 292 5.95 1.65 0.08
N TYR A 293 4.96 0.79 -0.10
CA TYR A 293 4.44 0.43 -1.41
C TYR A 293 3.01 0.90 -1.53
N THR A 294 2.62 1.37 -2.70
CA THR A 294 1.22 1.67 -2.98
C THR A 294 0.82 1.26 -4.39
N GLY A 295 -0.31 0.56 -4.48
CA GLY A 295 -0.95 0.28 -5.75
C GLY A 295 -1.90 1.42 -6.09
N THR A 296 -1.78 1.96 -7.29
CA THR A 296 -2.55 3.13 -7.70
C THR A 296 -3.34 2.84 -8.97
N GLY A 297 -4.47 3.53 -9.13
CA GLY A 297 -5.13 3.54 -10.42
C GLY A 297 -6.07 4.71 -10.65
N LYS A 298 -6.30 5.00 -11.93
CA LYS A 298 -7.25 5.99 -12.39
C LYS A 298 -8.14 5.35 -13.45
N ALA A 299 -9.44 5.29 -13.21
CA ALA A 299 -10.37 4.66 -14.15
C ALA A 299 -10.29 5.27 -15.56
N SER A 300 -10.10 6.58 -15.65
CA SER A 300 -9.94 7.30 -16.92
C SER A 300 -8.55 7.15 -17.57
N ALA A 301 -7.58 6.54 -16.89
CA ALA A 301 -6.19 6.49 -17.33
C ALA A 301 -5.48 5.20 -16.91
N SER A 302 -6.13 4.05 -17.13
CA SER A 302 -5.72 2.72 -16.65
C SER A 302 -4.29 2.30 -17.05
N LYS A 303 -3.75 2.87 -18.13
CA LYS A 303 -2.35 2.67 -18.56
C LYS A 303 -1.30 3.17 -17.55
N HIS A 304 -1.71 4.03 -16.61
CA HIS A 304 -0.85 4.56 -15.54
C HIS A 304 -1.00 3.81 -14.22
N ASN A 305 -1.91 2.83 -14.16
CA ASN A 305 -2.06 2.00 -12.98
C ASN A 305 -0.78 1.16 -12.84
N ALA A 306 -0.18 1.20 -11.66
CA ALA A 306 1.07 0.52 -11.38
C ALA A 306 1.32 0.43 -9.88
N LEU A 307 2.32 -0.39 -9.54
CA LEU A 307 2.95 -0.35 -8.22
C LEU A 307 3.94 0.82 -8.12
N TRP A 308 3.87 1.51 -7.01
CA TRP A 308 4.84 2.52 -6.62
C TRP A 308 5.52 2.13 -5.32
N ALA A 309 6.74 2.62 -5.13
CA ALA A 309 7.45 2.52 -3.87
C ALA A 309 8.15 3.82 -3.49
N TYR A 310 8.21 4.05 -2.19
CA TYR A 310 9.04 5.05 -1.55
C TYR A 310 10.12 4.38 -0.72
N TYR A 311 11.36 4.82 -0.93
CA TYR A 311 12.51 4.43 -0.11
C TYR A 311 13.15 5.71 0.46
N PRO A 312 13.44 5.76 1.76
CA PRO A 312 14.10 6.91 2.38
C PRO A 312 15.40 7.31 1.69
N SER A 313 16.18 6.32 1.26
CA SER A 313 17.45 6.53 0.56
C SER A 313 17.32 7.22 -0.80
N ARG A 314 16.12 7.28 -1.37
CA ARG A 314 15.83 7.95 -2.65
C ARG A 314 15.08 9.26 -2.47
N GLY A 315 14.37 9.43 -1.36
CA GLY A 315 13.60 10.63 -1.04
C GLY A 315 12.40 10.89 -1.97
N ASN A 316 12.02 9.93 -2.82
CA ASN A 316 10.91 10.09 -3.76
C ASN A 316 10.16 8.78 -4.08
N TRP A 317 8.90 8.93 -4.46
CA TRP A 317 8.05 7.87 -5.02
C TRP A 317 8.48 7.55 -6.45
N ASN A 318 8.58 6.25 -6.75
CA ASN A 318 8.88 5.77 -8.11
C ASN A 318 8.04 4.56 -8.46
N TYR A 319 7.84 4.37 -9.76
CA TYR A 319 7.35 3.11 -10.29
C TYR A 319 8.29 1.95 -9.93
N GLU A 320 7.68 0.84 -9.55
CA GLU A 320 8.31 -0.47 -9.36
C GLU A 320 8.13 -1.37 -10.57
#